data_AF-A0A3E0NXH7-F1
#
_entry.id   AF-A0A3E0NXH7-F1
#
_cell.length_a   1.000
_cell.length_b   1.000
_cell.length_c   1.000
_cell.angle_alpha   90.00
_cell.angle_beta   90.00
_cell.angle_gamma   90.00
#
_symmetry.space_group_name_H-M   'P 1'
#
loop_
_entity.id
_entity.type
_entity.pdbx_description
1 polymer ?
#
loop_
_entity_poly.entity_id
_entity_poly.type
_entity_poly.pdbx_seq_one_letter_code
_entity_poly.pdbx_strand_id
1 'polypeptide(L)'
;MLETLLAKLSRDIVLTVEPAVFHFERGSRRVSLATRVFLDRDGDRIVGVGEPPAHGVVGTPVDLFSDEPASPDVPAKQELLDGFFRFALQQTTGRKVLVRPRLVVHNAGSLGALLCGYQNSILTEAAIRAGVRECRFVDAAATALACGR
;
A
#
# COMPACT_ATOMS: atom_id res chain seq x y z
N MET A 1 24.21 2.86 10.33
CA MET A 1 24.80 2.71 8.98
C MET A 1 24.80 1.26 8.48
N LEU A 2 25.08 0.27 9.35
CA LEU A 2 25.03 -1.17 9.00
C LEU A 2 23.61 -1.70 8.71
N GLU A 3 22.59 -1.19 9.42
CA GLU A 3 21.18 -1.58 9.24
C GLU A 3 20.64 -1.23 7.85
N THR A 4 21.07 -0.12 7.28
CA THR A 4 20.68 0.35 5.94
C THR A 4 21.27 -0.53 4.82
N LEU A 5 22.42 -1.16 5.07
CA LEU A 5 23.08 -2.09 4.15
C LEU A 5 22.48 -3.50 4.22
N LEU A 6 22.10 -3.96 5.42
CA LEU A 6 21.36 -5.22 5.61
C LEU A 6 19.94 -5.15 5.04
N ALA A 7 19.27 -3.99 5.12
CA ALA A 7 17.97 -3.77 4.49
C ALA A 7 18.01 -3.94 2.94
N LYS A 8 19.12 -3.57 2.29
CA LYS A 8 19.29 -3.74 0.83
C LYS A 8 19.42 -5.20 0.39
N LEU A 9 19.81 -6.10 1.28
CA LEU A 9 19.84 -7.56 1.07
C LEU A 9 18.60 -8.27 1.62
N SER A 10 17.81 -7.59 2.45
CA SER A 10 16.60 -8.15 3.02
C SER A 10 15.52 -8.32 1.93
N ARG A 11 14.70 -9.37 2.06
CA ARG A 11 13.55 -9.60 1.19
C ARG A 11 12.36 -8.71 1.56
N ASP A 12 12.57 -7.79 2.49
CA ASP A 12 11.53 -7.00 3.11
C ASP A 12 11.18 -5.83 2.19
N ILE A 13 9.89 -5.51 2.14
CA ILE A 13 9.37 -4.35 1.43
C ILE A 13 9.14 -3.29 2.49
N VAL A 14 9.66 -2.10 2.25
CA VAL A 14 9.40 -0.93 3.08
C VAL A 14 8.25 -0.16 2.45
N LEU A 15 7.19 0.08 3.21
CA LEU A 15 6.08 0.94 2.82
C LEU A 15 6.11 2.20 3.68
N THR A 16 6.26 3.36 3.06
CA THR A 16 6.01 4.65 3.71
C THR A 16 4.63 5.14 3.30
N VAL A 17 3.78 5.38 4.30
CA VAL A 17 2.38 5.76 4.12
C VAL A 17 2.26 7.28 4.15
N GLU A 18 1.69 7.85 3.09
CA GLU A 18 1.10 9.20 3.09
C GLU A 18 -0.34 9.08 2.56
N PRO A 19 -1.32 9.82 3.09
CA PRO A 19 -2.73 9.62 2.71
C PRO A 19 -3.03 9.73 1.21
N ALA A 20 -2.23 10.48 0.46
CA ALA A 20 -2.39 10.65 -0.98
C ALA A 20 -1.48 9.74 -1.81
N VAL A 21 -0.36 9.25 -1.25
CA VAL A 21 0.67 8.50 -1.99
C VAL A 21 1.33 7.47 -1.09
N PHE A 22 1.43 6.24 -1.57
CA PHE A 22 2.17 5.18 -0.90
C PHE A 22 3.50 4.92 -1.62
N HIS A 23 4.57 4.87 -0.85
CA HIS A 23 5.91 4.61 -1.36
C HIS A 23 6.38 3.23 -0.94
N PHE A 24 6.60 2.34 -1.92
CA PHE A 24 7.09 0.99 -1.73
C PHE A 24 8.55 0.90 -2.17
N GLU A 25 9.40 0.36 -1.31
CA GLU A 25 10.83 0.16 -1.58
C GLU A 25 11.27 -1.27 -1.30
N ARG A 26 12.10 -1.83 -2.19
CA ARG A 26 12.78 -3.12 -1.99
C ARG A 26 14.14 -3.10 -2.68
N GLY A 27 15.21 -3.12 -1.89
CA GLY A 27 16.57 -3.01 -2.43
C GLY A 27 16.77 -1.69 -3.17
N SER A 28 17.02 -1.74 -4.48
CA SER A 28 17.13 -0.56 -5.35
C SER A 28 15.81 -0.18 -6.05
N ARG A 29 14.77 -1.02 -5.95
CA ARG A 29 13.50 -0.78 -6.63
C ARG A 29 12.60 0.07 -5.75
N ARG A 30 12.03 1.11 -6.34
CA ARG A 30 11.11 2.04 -5.69
C ARG A 30 9.89 2.24 -6.57
N VAL A 31 8.72 2.25 -5.94
CA VAL A 31 7.43 2.44 -6.59
C VAL A 31 6.61 3.40 -5.74
N SER A 32 6.23 4.54 -6.32
CA SER A 32 5.33 5.50 -5.69
C SER A 32 3.99 5.43 -6.39
N LEU A 33 2.90 5.26 -5.64
CA LEU A 33 1.56 5.16 -6.20
C LEU A 33 0.64 6.11 -5.46
N ALA A 34 -0.06 6.98 -6.19
CA ALA A 34 -1.18 7.70 -5.59
C ALA A 34 -2.22 6.68 -5.08
N THR A 35 -2.87 6.96 -3.96
CA THR A 35 -3.83 6.06 -3.29
C THR A 35 -5.20 6.07 -3.97
N ARG A 36 -5.18 5.84 -5.27
CA ARG A 36 -6.31 5.91 -6.19
C ARG A 36 -6.30 4.69 -7.09
N VAL A 37 -7.48 4.14 -7.35
CA VAL A 37 -7.70 3.11 -8.36
C VAL A 37 -8.62 3.65 -9.44
N PHE A 38 -8.50 3.10 -10.64
CA PHE A 38 -9.38 3.41 -11.76
C PHE A 38 -10.15 2.15 -12.10
N LEU A 39 -11.47 2.23 -12.06
CA LEU A 39 -12.37 1.12 -12.39
C LEU A 39 -12.81 1.23 -13.85
N ASP A 40 -13.11 0.11 -14.49
CA ASP A 40 -13.69 0.13 -15.82
C ASP A 40 -15.09 0.76 -15.83
N ARG A 41 -15.74 0.72 -17.01
CA ARG A 41 -17.05 1.33 -17.19
C ARG A 41 -18.13 0.71 -16.31
N ASP A 42 -18.03 -0.60 -16.06
CA ASP A 42 -19.01 -1.36 -15.29
C ASP A 42 -18.73 -1.28 -13.77
N GLY A 43 -17.55 -0.76 -13.39
CA GLY A 43 -17.17 -0.54 -12.00
C GLY A 43 -16.68 -1.79 -11.29
N ASP A 44 -16.61 -2.95 -11.96
CA ASP A 44 -16.31 -4.24 -11.33
C ASP A 44 -14.81 -4.60 -11.36
N ARG A 45 -14.03 -3.94 -12.23
CA ARG A 45 -12.61 -4.28 -12.45
C ARG A 45 -11.70 -3.07 -12.37
N ILE A 46 -10.57 -3.25 -11.68
CA ILE A 46 -9.48 -2.27 -11.67
C ILE A 46 -8.74 -2.31 -13.02
N VAL A 47 -8.74 -1.18 -13.73
CA VAL A 47 -8.02 -0.97 -14.99
C VAL A 47 -6.77 -0.10 -14.81
N GLY A 48 -6.65 0.63 -13.69
CA GLY A 48 -5.48 1.46 -13.37
C GLY A 48 -5.28 1.60 -11.87
N VAL A 49 -4.02 1.80 -11.45
CA VAL A 49 -3.63 1.96 -10.04
C VAL A 49 -2.60 3.08 -9.94
N GLY A 50 -2.86 4.08 -9.09
CA GLY A 50 -2.03 5.27 -8.91
C GLY A 50 -2.11 6.26 -10.07
N GLU A 51 -2.23 5.78 -11.29
CA GLU A 51 -2.30 6.60 -12.50
C GLU A 51 -3.44 6.12 -13.41
N PRO A 52 -3.99 7.02 -14.25
CA PRO A 52 -5.00 6.64 -15.24
C PRO A 52 -4.51 5.51 -16.14
N PRO A 53 -5.41 4.61 -16.59
CA PRO A 53 -5.04 3.56 -17.52
C PRO A 53 -4.55 4.13 -18.86
N ALA A 54 -3.76 3.34 -19.59
CA ALA A 54 -3.20 3.75 -20.88
C ALA A 54 -4.30 4.12 -21.92
N HIS A 55 -3.92 4.96 -22.88
CA HIS A 55 -4.80 5.55 -23.90
C HIS A 55 -5.85 4.58 -24.46
N GLY A 56 -7.12 4.99 -24.40
CA GLY A 56 -8.26 4.26 -24.97
C GLY A 56 -9.13 3.53 -23.93
N VAL A 57 -8.64 3.36 -22.69
CA VAL A 57 -9.44 2.82 -21.59
C VAL A 57 -9.99 3.98 -20.77
N VAL A 58 -11.31 4.08 -20.67
CA VAL A 58 -11.96 5.03 -19.74
C VAL A 58 -11.98 4.38 -18.36
N GLY A 59 -11.43 5.08 -17.38
CA GLY A 59 -11.39 4.62 -15.99
C GLY A 59 -12.04 5.60 -15.04
N THR A 60 -13.00 5.13 -14.23
CA THR A 60 -13.61 5.94 -13.16
C THR A 60 -12.69 5.96 -11.95
N PRO A 61 -12.20 7.13 -11.50
CA PRO A 61 -11.29 7.20 -10.37
C PRO A 61 -12.02 6.96 -9.04
N VAL A 62 -11.39 6.21 -8.15
CA VAL A 62 -11.84 6.00 -6.77
C VAL A 62 -10.66 6.25 -5.83
N ASP A 63 -10.83 7.21 -4.93
CA ASP A 63 -9.87 7.49 -3.87
C ASP A 63 -10.07 6.52 -2.70
N LEU A 64 -9.01 5.76 -2.36
CA LEU A 64 -9.08 4.70 -1.36
C LEU A 64 -9.25 5.22 0.06
N PHE A 65 -8.80 6.45 0.31
CA PHE A 65 -8.82 7.09 1.63
C PHE A 65 -9.62 8.41 1.63
N SER A 66 -10.54 8.60 0.69
CA SER A 66 -11.52 9.69 0.79
C SER A 66 -12.65 9.31 1.78
N ASP A 67 -13.28 10.31 2.39
CA ASP A 67 -14.48 10.11 3.22
C ASP A 67 -15.75 9.87 2.38
N GLU A 68 -15.66 10.03 1.06
CA GLU A 68 -16.79 9.84 0.17
C GLU A 68 -17.22 8.37 0.17
N PRO A 69 -18.52 8.07 0.38
CA PRO A 69 -19.01 6.72 0.27
C PRO A 69 -18.81 6.23 -1.17
N ALA A 70 -18.38 4.98 -1.32
CA ALA A 70 -18.39 4.34 -2.62
C ALA A 70 -19.84 4.28 -3.13
N SER A 71 -20.04 4.50 -4.44
CA SER A 71 -21.33 4.22 -5.08
C SER A 71 -21.74 2.78 -4.77
N PRO A 72 -23.03 2.45 -4.58
CA PRO A 72 -23.48 1.07 -4.34
C PRO A 72 -23.04 0.09 -5.43
N ASP A 73 -22.77 0.57 -6.64
CA ASP A 73 -22.30 -0.22 -7.78
C ASP A 73 -20.77 -0.40 -7.81
N VAL A 74 -20.04 0.19 -6.86
CA VAL A 74 -18.58 0.11 -6.76
C VAL A 74 -18.19 -0.89 -5.67
N PRO A 75 -17.20 -1.78 -5.90
CA PRO A 75 -16.69 -2.68 -4.88
C PRO A 75 -16.29 -1.94 -3.61
N ALA A 76 -16.41 -2.63 -2.46
CA ALA A 76 -16.01 -2.04 -1.19
C ALA A 76 -14.55 -1.56 -1.26
N LYS A 77 -14.27 -0.38 -0.68
CA LYS A 77 -12.90 0.21 -0.66
C LYS A 77 -11.84 -0.76 -0.16
N GLN A 78 -12.20 -1.69 0.73
CA GLN A 78 -11.32 -2.74 1.22
C GLN A 78 -10.89 -3.73 0.11
N GLU A 79 -11.79 -4.14 -0.77
CA GLU A 79 -11.46 -4.99 -1.92
C GLU A 79 -10.58 -4.26 -2.94
N LEU A 80 -10.86 -2.97 -3.14
CA LEU A 80 -10.03 -2.11 -3.99
C LEU A 80 -8.62 -1.94 -3.41
N LEU A 81 -8.51 -1.84 -2.08
CA LEU A 81 -7.23 -1.78 -1.38
C LEU A 81 -6.45 -3.10 -1.53
N ASP A 82 -7.11 -4.25 -1.48
CA ASP A 82 -6.48 -5.55 -1.75
C ASP A 82 -5.86 -5.60 -3.17
N GLY A 83 -6.61 -5.11 -4.16
CA GLY A 83 -6.15 -4.97 -5.55
C GLY A 83 -4.98 -3.99 -5.70
N PHE A 84 -5.07 -2.84 -5.03
CA PHE A 84 -4.00 -1.83 -4.96
C PHE A 84 -2.69 -2.42 -4.42
N PHE A 85 -2.74 -3.10 -3.27
CA PHE A 85 -1.57 -3.73 -2.68
C PHE A 85 -1.01 -4.83 -3.58
N ARG A 86 -1.86 -5.65 -4.20
CA ARG A 86 -1.40 -6.70 -5.12
C ARG A 86 -0.63 -6.11 -6.29
N PHE A 87 -1.12 -5.02 -6.89
CA PHE A 87 -0.42 -4.31 -7.95
C PHE A 87 0.91 -3.73 -7.45
N ALA A 88 0.90 -3.01 -6.33
CA ALA A 88 2.08 -2.39 -5.75
C ALA A 88 3.18 -3.42 -5.44
N LEU A 89 2.82 -4.56 -4.86
CA LEU A 89 3.74 -5.65 -4.58
C LEU A 89 4.31 -6.24 -5.86
N GLN A 90 3.50 -6.52 -6.88
CA GLN A 90 4.00 -7.01 -8.17
C GLN A 90 4.98 -6.03 -8.82
N GLN A 91 4.68 -4.73 -8.75
CA GLN A 91 5.57 -3.67 -9.23
C GLN A 91 6.83 -3.51 -8.39
N THR A 92 6.85 -3.94 -7.13
CA THR A 92 8.01 -3.80 -6.24
C THR A 92 8.87 -5.06 -6.23
N THR A 93 8.26 -6.25 -6.31
CA THR A 93 8.96 -7.54 -6.23
C THR A 93 9.34 -8.09 -7.60
N GLY A 94 8.65 -7.67 -8.66
CA GLY A 94 8.70 -8.30 -9.97
C GLY A 94 7.85 -9.58 -10.06
N ARG A 95 7.73 -10.12 -11.28
CA ARG A 95 6.80 -11.22 -11.61
C ARG A 95 7.19 -12.61 -11.09
N LYS A 96 8.39 -12.80 -10.53
CA LYS A 96 8.94 -14.13 -10.17
C LYS A 96 9.44 -14.20 -8.73
N VAL A 97 8.56 -13.94 -7.77
CA VAL A 97 8.91 -14.14 -6.36
C VAL A 97 8.29 -15.42 -5.83
N LEU A 98 9.15 -16.40 -5.53
CA LEU A 98 8.77 -17.72 -5.02
C LEU A 98 8.41 -17.69 -3.52
N VAL A 99 8.79 -16.62 -2.81
CA VAL A 99 8.68 -16.52 -1.34
C VAL A 99 7.94 -15.25 -0.97
N ARG A 100 6.85 -15.37 -0.20
CA ARG A 100 6.06 -14.23 0.29
C ARG A 100 6.94 -13.26 1.10
N PRO A 101 6.99 -11.96 0.75
CA PRO A 101 7.82 -10.98 1.43
C PRO A 101 7.24 -10.59 2.79
N ARG A 102 8.06 -9.96 3.63
CA ARG A 102 7.59 -9.22 4.82
C ARG A 102 7.38 -7.76 4.43
N LEU A 103 6.42 -7.08 5.05
CA LEU A 103 6.16 -5.66 4.85
C LEU A 103 6.49 -4.89 6.13
N VAL A 104 7.36 -3.89 6.03
CA VAL A 104 7.65 -2.94 7.12
C VAL A 104 6.94 -1.64 6.79
N VAL A 105 5.96 -1.26 7.60
CA VAL A 105 5.10 -0.10 7.38
C VAL A 105 5.55 1.05 8.27
N HIS A 106 5.92 2.17 7.64
CA HIS A 106 6.26 3.42 8.29
C HIS A 106 5.11 4.42 8.13
N ASN A 107 4.96 5.28 9.15
CA ASN A 107 4.03 6.41 9.13
C ASN A 107 2.55 6.01 8.92
N ALA A 108 2.15 4.80 9.33
CA ALA A 108 0.76 4.37 9.25
C ALA A 108 -0.18 5.31 10.02
N GLY A 109 0.30 5.90 11.13
CA GLY A 109 -0.43 6.88 11.92
C GLY A 109 -0.94 8.10 11.14
N SER A 110 -0.36 8.42 9.96
CA SER A 110 -0.88 9.48 9.08
C SER A 110 -2.30 9.23 8.58
N LEU A 111 -2.76 7.98 8.54
CA LEU A 111 -4.13 7.59 8.20
C LEU A 111 -5.08 7.61 9.41
N GLY A 112 -4.59 7.87 10.62
CA GLY A 112 -5.35 7.71 11.86
C GLY A 112 -6.63 8.55 11.91
N ALA A 113 -6.62 9.75 11.33
CA ALA A 113 -7.79 10.61 11.24
C ALA A 113 -8.87 10.05 10.29
N LEU A 114 -8.45 9.39 9.21
CA LEU A 114 -9.34 8.84 8.17
C LEU A 114 -9.90 7.47 8.56
N LEU A 115 -9.12 6.69 9.30
CA LEU A 115 -9.43 5.30 9.64
C LEU A 115 -9.73 5.09 11.13
N CYS A 116 -9.90 6.17 11.89
CA CYS A 116 -10.31 6.16 13.30
C CYS A 116 -9.48 5.20 14.19
N GLY A 117 -8.18 5.04 13.92
CA GLY A 117 -7.30 4.13 14.66
C GLY A 117 -7.17 2.71 14.09
N TYR A 118 -7.95 2.34 13.07
CA TYR A 118 -7.93 1.02 12.43
C TYR A 118 -6.91 0.88 11.29
N GLN A 119 -6.06 1.87 11.07
CA GLN A 119 -5.09 1.87 9.97
C GLN A 119 -4.20 0.62 9.97
N ASN A 120 -3.74 0.16 11.14
CA ASN A 120 -2.82 -0.98 11.21
C ASN A 120 -3.51 -2.29 10.84
N SER A 121 -4.74 -2.51 11.29
CA SER A 121 -5.51 -3.71 10.94
C SER A 121 -5.88 -3.71 9.46
N ILE A 122 -6.38 -2.59 8.95
CA ILE A 122 -6.79 -2.45 7.54
C ILE A 122 -5.59 -2.68 6.60
N LEU A 123 -4.45 -2.03 6.86
CA LEU A 123 -3.25 -2.21 6.04
C LEU A 123 -2.68 -3.64 6.16
N THR A 124 -2.74 -4.25 7.35
CA THR A 124 -2.30 -5.64 7.54
C THR A 124 -3.15 -6.59 6.73
N GLU A 125 -4.47 -6.52 6.84
CA GLU A 125 -5.38 -7.40 6.11
C GLU A 125 -5.17 -7.29 4.60
N ALA A 126 -5.11 -6.06 4.08
CA ALA A 126 -4.91 -5.84 2.65
C ALA A 126 -3.56 -6.38 2.16
N ALA A 127 -2.48 -6.12 2.90
CA ALA A 127 -1.15 -6.62 2.56
C ALA A 127 -1.09 -8.16 2.58
N ILE A 128 -1.66 -8.80 3.59
CA ILE A 128 -1.69 -10.27 3.70
C ILE A 128 -2.50 -10.88 2.55
N ARG A 129 -3.68 -10.34 2.22
CA ARG A 129 -4.49 -10.78 1.07
C ARG A 129 -3.80 -10.55 -0.27
N ALA A 130 -2.94 -9.55 -0.34
CA ALA A 130 -2.10 -9.27 -1.51
C ALA A 130 -0.86 -10.19 -1.62
N GLY A 131 -0.55 -10.97 -0.59
CA GLY A 131 0.51 -11.99 -0.62
C GLY A 131 1.72 -11.70 0.26
N VAL A 132 1.66 -10.69 1.14
CA VAL A 132 2.65 -10.49 2.21
C VAL A 132 2.52 -11.61 3.24
N ARG A 133 3.65 -11.99 3.86
CA ARG A 133 3.69 -12.99 4.94
C ARG A 133 3.30 -12.41 6.28
N GLU A 134 3.80 -11.23 6.60
CA GLU A 134 3.60 -10.51 7.86
C GLU A 134 3.85 -9.02 7.66
N CYS A 135 3.17 -8.18 8.46
CA CYS A 135 3.38 -6.74 8.51
C CYS A 135 4.01 -6.34 9.84
N ARG A 136 4.95 -5.39 9.81
CA ARG A 136 5.57 -4.81 11.00
C ARG A 136 5.46 -3.30 10.94
N PHE A 137 4.85 -2.69 11.93
CA PHE A 137 4.65 -1.24 11.98
C PHE A 137 5.78 -0.59 12.75
N VAL A 138 6.35 0.47 12.19
CA VAL A 138 7.43 1.26 12.78
C VAL A 138 6.97 2.71 12.82
N ASP A 139 6.44 3.12 13.95
CA ASP A 139 6.09 4.51 14.19
C ASP A 139 7.31 5.30 14.66
N ALA A 140 7.51 6.50 14.11
CA ALA A 140 8.59 7.40 14.52
C ALA A 140 8.53 7.76 16.02
N ALA A 141 7.33 7.76 16.60
CA ALA A 141 7.12 8.02 18.03
C ALA A 141 7.74 6.95 18.94
N ALA A 142 7.81 5.69 18.51
CA ALA A 142 8.40 4.61 19.30
C ALA A 142 9.95 4.67 19.31
N THR A 143 10.57 5.16 18.23
CA THR A 143 12.03 5.27 18.13
C THR A 143 12.59 6.41 19.00
N ALA A 144 11.84 7.50 19.16
CA ALA A 144 12.23 8.60 20.05
C ALA A 144 12.24 8.21 21.54
N LEU A 145 11.38 7.27 21.96
CA LEU A 145 11.35 6.73 23.32
C LEU A 145 12.46 5.70 23.58
N ALA A 146 12.97 5.02 22.55
CA ALA A 146 14.04 4.03 22.69
C ALA A 146 15.46 4.65 22.72
N CYS A 147 15.65 5.85 22.17
CA CYS A 147 16.90 6.60 22.30
C CYS A 147 16.93 7.58 23.49
N GLY A 148 15.85 7.59 24.29
CA GLY A 148 15.68 8.47 25.44
C GLY A 148 15.33 7.72 26.71
N ARG A 149 16.16 6.75 27.11
CA ARG A 149 16.36 6.32 28.51
C ARG A 149 17.51 5.32 28.64
#